data_AF-A0A7X6BAJ4-F1
#
_entry.id   AF-A0A7X6BAJ4-F1
#
_cell.length_a   1.000
_cell.length_b   1.000
_cell.length_c   1.000
_cell.angle_alpha   90.00
_cell.angle_beta   90.00
_cell.angle_gamma   90.00
#
_symmetry.space_group_name_H-M   'P 1'
#
loop_
_entity.id
_entity.type
_entity.pdbx_description
1 polymer ?
#
loop_
_entity_poly.entity_id
_entity_poly.type
_entity_poly.pdbx_seq_one_letter_code
_entity_poly.pdbx_strand_id
1 'polypeptide(L)'
;MRKMFITLAATSALALGACQSPQADKVEDQAEAQAEAIDDQADAMPEGPAQDAMENKADVVEEMGEEKANAMDDNGEIAPSETGVGDTQKK
;
A
#
# COMPACT_ATOMS: atom_id res chain seq x y z
N MET A 1 3.47 10.47 25.47
CA MET A 1 2.87 9.14 25.71
C MET A 1 1.47 9.19 25.12
N ARG A 2 1.23 8.67 23.91
CA ARG A 2 1.34 7.25 23.54
C ARG A 2 2.31 7.07 22.37
N LYS A 3 3.36 6.30 22.64
CA LYS A 3 4.21 5.69 21.61
C LYS A 3 3.38 4.58 20.98
N MET A 4 2.95 4.76 19.75
CA MET A 4 2.51 3.67 18.88
C MET A 4 3.55 3.66 17.76
N PHE A 5 4.75 3.14 17.99
CA PHE A 5 5.19 1.93 17.31
C PHE A 5 4.05 1.10 16.69
N ILE A 6 3.43 1.62 15.64
CA ILE A 6 2.87 0.78 14.59
C ILE A 6 4.13 0.40 13.79
N THR A 7 4.95 -0.53 14.29
CA THR A 7 4.87 -1.92 13.82
C THR A 7 4.12 -1.93 12.50
N LEU A 8 4.83 -1.57 11.44
CA LEU A 8 4.63 -2.05 10.08
C LEU A 8 4.55 -3.58 10.20
N ALA A 9 3.38 -4.05 10.62
CA ALA A 9 2.99 -5.41 10.41
C ALA A 9 2.76 -5.45 8.91
N ALA A 10 3.84 -5.74 8.19
CA ALA A 10 3.84 -6.46 6.93
C ALA A 10 3.16 -7.83 7.14
N THR A 11 1.92 -7.77 7.61
CA THR A 11 0.92 -8.82 7.54
C THR A 11 0.00 -8.44 6.40
N SER A 12 0.58 -8.11 5.25
CA SER A 12 0.04 -8.70 4.05
C SER A 12 0.12 -10.20 4.31
N ALA A 13 -1.03 -10.76 4.64
CA ALA A 13 -1.27 -12.18 4.54
C ALA A 13 -1.23 -12.60 3.06
N LEU A 14 -0.19 -12.20 2.33
CA LEU A 14 0.35 -12.85 1.14
C LEU A 14 1.03 -14.16 1.57
N ALA A 15 0.41 -14.90 2.48
CA ALA A 15 0.54 -16.35 2.53
C ALA A 15 0.00 -17.03 1.24
N LEU A 16 -0.37 -16.22 0.24
CA LEU A 16 -0.52 -16.58 -1.16
C LEU A 16 0.56 -15.96 -2.07
N GLY A 17 1.72 -15.52 -1.57
CA GLY A 17 2.88 -15.07 -2.38
C GLY A 17 3.50 -16.17 -3.28
N ALA A 18 2.76 -17.25 -3.51
CA ALA A 18 3.02 -18.28 -4.51
C ALA A 18 1.92 -18.32 -5.61
N CYS A 19 0.94 -17.40 -5.56
CA CYS A 19 -0.15 -17.30 -6.54
C CYS A 19 0.01 -16.09 -7.47
N GLN A 20 0.70 -15.02 -7.06
CA GLN A 20 0.86 -13.82 -7.88
C GLN A 20 1.86 -14.04 -9.03
N SER A 21 1.48 -13.57 -10.22
CA SER A 21 2.31 -13.71 -11.42
C SER A 21 3.56 -12.81 -11.32
N PRO A 22 4.71 -13.21 -11.91
CA PRO A 22 5.93 -12.40 -11.92
C PRO A 22 5.83 -11.03 -12.61
N GLN A 23 4.67 -10.72 -13.20
CA GLN A 23 4.35 -9.46 -13.85
C GLN A 23 3.59 -8.55 -12.89
N ALA A 24 2.67 -9.11 -12.11
CA ALA A 24 1.99 -8.43 -11.02
C ALA A 24 2.99 -8.06 -9.91
N ASP A 25 3.86 -8.99 -9.51
CA ASP A 25 4.94 -8.72 -8.52
C ASP A 25 5.77 -7.50 -8.92
N LYS A 26 6.14 -7.39 -10.20
CA LYS A 26 6.95 -6.24 -10.68
C LYS A 26 6.20 -4.92 -10.63
N VAL A 27 4.88 -4.94 -10.70
CA VAL A 27 4.06 -3.73 -10.64
C VAL A 27 3.90 -3.30 -9.19
N GLU A 28 3.67 -4.26 -8.28
CA GLU A 28 3.68 -4.05 -6.83
C GLU A 28 5.04 -3.50 -6.37
N ASP A 29 6.14 -4.20 -6.68
CA ASP A 29 7.52 -3.78 -6.34
C ASP A 29 7.84 -2.36 -6.84
N GLN A 30 7.34 -1.99 -8.03
CA GLN A 30 7.55 -0.66 -8.59
C GLN A 30 6.74 0.42 -7.87
N ALA A 31 5.54 0.09 -7.42
CA ALA A 31 4.70 1.01 -6.67
C ALA A 31 5.24 1.19 -5.25
N GLU A 32 5.63 0.10 -4.59
CA GLU A 32 6.27 0.11 -3.27
C GLU A 32 7.55 0.96 -3.31
N ALA A 33 8.44 0.74 -4.28
CA ALA A 33 9.66 1.54 -4.41
C ALA A 33 9.39 3.04 -4.69
N GLN A 34 8.26 3.38 -5.31
CA GLN A 34 7.84 4.77 -5.50
C GLN A 34 7.22 5.35 -4.23
N ALA A 35 6.43 4.58 -3.50
CA ALA A 35 5.85 4.96 -2.22
C ALA A 35 6.95 5.20 -1.19
N GLU A 36 7.92 4.28 -1.04
CA GLU A 36 9.11 4.45 -0.18
C GLU A 36 9.85 5.75 -0.51
N ALA A 37 10.07 6.05 -1.80
CA ALA A 37 10.76 7.27 -2.19
C ALA A 37 9.98 8.55 -1.84
N ILE A 38 8.65 8.48 -1.75
CA ILE A 38 7.80 9.59 -1.31
C ILE A 38 7.79 9.67 0.22
N ASP A 39 7.76 8.54 0.90
CA ASP A 39 7.80 8.45 2.37
C ASP A 39 9.14 8.98 2.91
N ASP A 40 10.26 8.58 2.30
CA ASP A 40 11.60 9.12 2.58
C ASP A 40 11.65 10.66 2.42
N GLN A 41 10.89 11.21 1.47
CA GLN A 41 10.78 12.66 1.31
C GLN A 41 9.92 13.28 2.41
N ALA A 42 8.84 12.62 2.82
CA ALA A 42 7.97 13.05 3.90
C ALA A 42 8.72 13.07 5.24
N ASP A 43 9.52 12.04 5.52
CA ASP A 43 10.37 11.91 6.69
C ASP A 43 11.44 13.01 6.80
N ALA A 44 11.88 13.55 5.66
CA ALA A 44 12.81 14.67 5.62
C ALA A 44 12.13 16.03 5.87
N MET A 45 10.79 16.08 5.92
CA MET A 45 10.03 17.31 6.15
C MET A 45 9.80 17.56 7.66
N PRO A 46 9.57 18.81 8.06
CA PRO A 46 9.09 19.10 9.41
C PRO A 46 7.69 18.53 9.63
N GLU A 47 7.47 17.97 10.81
CA GLU A 47 6.15 17.50 11.27
C GLU A 47 5.04 18.52 11.01
N GLY A 48 3.96 18.07 10.37
CA GLY A 48 2.77 18.86 10.13
C GLY A 48 2.02 18.49 8.85
N PRO A 49 1.00 19.28 8.47
CA PRO A 49 0.05 18.90 7.40
C PRO A 49 0.66 18.64 6.03
N ALA A 50 1.87 19.16 5.79
CA ALA A 50 2.59 18.95 4.54
C ALA A 50 3.31 17.60 4.50
N GLN A 51 3.84 17.14 5.65
CA GLN A 51 4.35 15.77 5.81
C GLN A 51 3.19 14.78 5.69
N ASP A 52 2.11 15.01 6.44
CA ASP A 52 0.92 14.14 6.39
C ASP A 52 0.39 14.00 4.95
N ALA A 53 0.35 15.10 4.17
CA ALA A 53 -0.09 15.05 2.78
C ALA A 53 0.85 14.26 1.85
N MET A 54 2.12 14.15 2.20
CA MET A 54 3.12 13.39 1.46
C MET A 54 3.09 11.91 1.84
N GLU A 55 2.92 11.58 3.12
CA GLU A 55 2.65 10.21 3.60
C GLU A 55 1.37 9.66 2.97
N ASN A 56 0.26 10.40 3.02
CA ASN A 56 -0.99 10.00 2.35
C ASN A 56 -0.82 9.80 0.83
N LYS A 57 0.16 10.47 0.21
CA LYS A 57 0.45 10.27 -1.21
C LYS A 57 1.24 8.99 -1.45
N ALA A 58 2.14 8.61 -0.54
CA ALA A 58 2.82 7.32 -0.59
C ALA A 58 1.80 6.19 -0.48
N ASP A 59 0.88 6.27 0.49
CA ASP A 59 -0.20 5.28 0.69
C ASP A 59 -1.04 5.07 -0.58
N VAL A 60 -1.45 6.16 -1.24
CA VAL A 60 -2.24 6.08 -2.49
C VAL A 60 -1.43 5.43 -3.62
N VAL A 61 -0.11 5.66 -3.68
CA VAL A 61 0.74 5.05 -4.72
C VAL A 61 0.89 3.54 -4.49
N GLU A 62 1.07 3.13 -3.24
CA GLU A 62 1.12 1.71 -2.84
C GLU A 62 -0.22 1.01 -3.16
N GLU A 63 -1.34 1.57 -2.69
CA GLU A 63 -2.68 1.02 -2.92
C GLU A 63 -3.01 0.89 -4.42
N MET A 64 -2.69 1.92 -5.23
CA MET A 64 -2.86 1.85 -6.69
C MET A 64 -1.96 0.80 -7.36
N GLY A 65 -0.81 0.51 -6.76
CA GLY A 65 0.12 -0.53 -7.19
C GLY A 65 -0.44 -1.92 -6.95
N GLU A 66 -0.89 -2.16 -5.72
CA GLU A 66 -1.54 -3.40 -5.28
C GLU A 66 -2.79 -3.68 -6.11
N GLU A 67 -3.73 -2.72 -6.23
CA GLU A 67 -4.94 -2.89 -7.04
C GLU A 67 -4.62 -3.28 -8.50
N LYS A 68 -3.56 -2.69 -9.05
CA LYS A 68 -3.11 -2.97 -10.41
C LYS A 68 -2.43 -4.33 -10.53
N ALA A 69 -1.61 -4.71 -9.55
CA ALA A 69 -0.99 -6.03 -9.48
C ALA A 69 -2.06 -7.12 -9.34
N ASN A 70 -3.08 -6.89 -8.50
CA ASN A 70 -4.21 -7.80 -8.31
C ASN A 70 -5.06 -7.93 -9.58
N ALA A 71 -5.36 -6.80 -10.25
CA ALA A 71 -6.06 -6.83 -11.55
C ALA A 71 -5.30 -7.62 -12.63
N MET A 72 -3.96 -7.65 -12.56
CA MET A 72 -3.13 -8.43 -13.48
C MET A 72 -3.13 -9.92 -13.14
N ASP A 73 -3.22 -10.28 -11.87
CA ASP A 73 -3.16 -11.66 -11.42
C ASP A 73 -4.51 -12.38 -11.53
N ASP A 74 -5.59 -11.69 -11.18
CA ASP A 74 -6.94 -12.26 -11.19
C ASP A 74 -7.59 -12.29 -12.58
N ASN A 75 -6.81 -12.09 -13.65
CA ASN A 75 -7.31 -12.08 -15.04
C ASN A 75 -8.47 -11.06 -15.24
N GLY A 76 -8.55 -10.02 -14.40
CA GLY A 76 -9.61 -9.02 -14.36
C GLY A 76 -10.79 -9.28 -13.42
N GLU A 77 -10.77 -10.33 -12.57
CA GLU A 77 -11.72 -10.46 -11.45
C GLU A 77 -11.18 -9.73 -10.23
N ILE A 78 -11.87 -8.74 -9.66
CA ILE A 78 -11.40 -8.15 -8.39
C ILE A 78 -11.54 -9.23 -7.31
N ALA A 79 -10.43 -9.74 -6.75
CA ALA A 79 -10.50 -10.66 -5.62
C ALA A 79 -11.40 -10.08 -4.51
N PRO A 80 -12.46 -10.79 -4.08
CA PRO A 80 -13.45 -10.28 -3.13
C PRO A 80 -12.86 -9.96 -1.74
N SER A 81 -11.62 -10.37 -1.45
CA SER A 81 -10.90 -10.03 -0.22
C SER A 81 -10.48 -8.56 -0.12
N GLU A 82 -10.44 -7.81 -1.23
CA GLU A 82 -10.01 -6.40 -1.23
C GLU A 82 -11.17 -5.41 -1.03
N THR A 83 -12.41 -5.89 -1.09
CA THR A 83 -13.57 -5.09 -0.67
C THR A 83 -13.65 -4.89 0.86
N GLY A 84 -12.68 -5.45 1.61
CA GLY A 84 -12.65 -5.53 3.06
C GLY A 84 -12.10 -4.31 3.82
N VAL A 85 -11.71 -3.23 3.13
CA VAL A 85 -11.32 -1.95 3.78
C VAL A 85 -12.32 -0.81 3.54
N GLY A 86 -13.56 -1.14 3.17
CA GLY A 86 -14.63 -0.16 2.92
C GLY A 86 -15.52 0.20 4.11
N ASP A 87 -15.30 -0.36 5.32
CA ASP A 87 -16.12 -0.06 6.51
C ASP A 87 -15.40 0.76 7.60
N THR A 88 -14.11 1.07 7.45
CA THR A 88 -13.43 2.04 8.32
C THR A 88 -13.62 3.50 7.87
N GLN A 89 -14.22 3.73 6.70
CA GLN A 89 -14.62 5.07 6.22
C GLN A 89 -16.14 5.34 6.27
N LYS A 90 -16.92 4.55 7.03
CA LYS A 90 -18.31 4.90 7.34
C LYS A 90 -18.45 5.50 8.74
N LYS A 91 -18.25 6.83 8.77
CA LYS A 91 -18.85 7.83 9.68
C LYS A 91 -18.50 7.80 11.16
#